data_AF-A0A0D6L668-F1
#
_entry.id   AF-A0A0D6L668-F1
#
_cell.length_a   1.000
_cell.length_b   1.000
_cell.length_c   1.000
_cell.angle_alpha   90.00
_cell.angle_beta   90.00
_cell.angle_gamma   90.00
#
_symmetry.space_group_name_H-M   'P 1'
#
loop_
_entity.id
_entity.type
_entity.pdbx_description
1 polymer ?
#
loop_
_entity_poly.entity_id
_entity_poly.type
_entity_poly.pdbx_seq_one_letter_code
_entity_poly.pdbx_strand_id
1 'polypeptide(L)'
;MKGVFEFLSRGQIARNHPDLKGFREDTCLERFSSGTRDPSNYTHSLRLDSAVEMCNIPFTNYTLDFKGMIDYIFSTPQSLARLGFLGAFDSNWVAQNKIIGKLCPALEVDVHDRGKFQGSHIRTSHPTTFR
;
A
#
# COMPACT_ATOMS: atom_id res chain seq x y z
N MET A 1 -14.48 6.84 -1.68
CA MET A 1 -13.46 6.54 -2.72
C MET A 1 -13.01 5.11 -2.52
N LYS A 2 -13.76 4.14 -3.06
CA LYS A 2 -13.40 2.72 -2.97
C LYS A 2 -12.67 2.26 -4.23
N GLY A 3 -12.90 2.91 -5.36
CA GLY A 3 -12.32 2.55 -6.65
C GLY A 3 -10.79 2.66 -6.70
N VAL A 4 -10.19 3.69 -6.08
CA VAL A 4 -8.72 3.83 -6.04
C VAL A 4 -8.09 2.66 -5.28
N PHE A 5 -8.62 2.35 -4.09
CA PHE A 5 -8.14 1.22 -3.31
C PHE A 5 -8.35 -0.11 -4.04
N GLU A 6 -9.53 -0.31 -4.66
CA GLU A 6 -9.81 -1.51 -5.46
C GLU A 6 -8.83 -1.67 -6.61
N PHE A 7 -8.59 -0.60 -7.38
CA PHE A 7 -7.67 -0.62 -8.51
C PHE A 7 -6.26 -1.04 -8.07
N LEU A 8 -5.73 -0.38 -7.02
CA LEU A 8 -4.38 -0.65 -6.52
C LEU A 8 -4.25 -2.04 -5.89
N SER A 9 -5.27 -2.52 -5.16
CA SER A 9 -5.24 -3.82 -4.48
C SER A 9 -5.48 -5.00 -5.43
N ARG A 10 -6.32 -4.84 -6.46
CA ARG A 10 -6.66 -5.92 -7.40
C ARG A 10 -5.82 -5.90 -8.68
N GLY A 11 -5.10 -4.82 -8.94
CA GLY A 11 -4.42 -4.60 -10.22
C GLY A 11 -5.36 -4.22 -11.35
N GLN A 12 -6.65 -4.07 -11.08
CA GLN A 12 -7.65 -3.78 -12.09
C GLN A 12 -8.92 -3.14 -11.52
N ILE A 13 -9.65 -2.43 -12.37
CA ILE A 13 -10.94 -1.82 -12.05
C ILE A 13 -11.86 -1.90 -13.27
N ALA A 14 -13.14 -2.17 -13.04
CA ALA A 14 -14.12 -2.22 -14.11
C ALA A 14 -14.28 -0.86 -14.80
N ARG A 15 -14.42 -0.83 -16.12
CA ARG A 15 -14.62 0.43 -16.87
C ARG A 15 -15.90 1.15 -16.50
N ASN A 16 -16.94 0.42 -16.08
CA ASN A 16 -18.21 0.98 -15.64
C ASN A 16 -18.23 1.35 -14.14
N HIS A 17 -17.08 1.31 -13.46
CA HIS A 17 -17.01 1.48 -12.01
C HIS A 17 -17.56 2.85 -11.57
N PRO A 18 -18.39 2.91 -10.49
CA PRO A 18 -19.08 4.12 -10.08
C PRO A 18 -18.16 5.34 -9.86
N ASP A 19 -17.01 5.11 -9.23
CA ASP A 19 -16.05 6.17 -8.88
C ASP A 19 -15.39 6.86 -10.10
N LEU A 20 -15.46 6.26 -11.30
CA LEU A 20 -14.96 6.89 -12.54
C LEU A 20 -15.85 8.04 -13.05
N LYS A 21 -17.11 8.11 -12.58
CA LYS A 21 -18.06 9.19 -12.91
C LYS A 21 -18.12 9.46 -14.42
N GLY A 22 -17.86 10.70 -14.86
CA GLY A 22 -17.91 11.10 -16.26
C GLY A 22 -16.77 10.53 -17.13
N PHE A 23 -15.70 9.99 -16.52
CA PHE A 23 -14.57 9.44 -17.27
C PHE A 23 -14.83 8.03 -17.81
N ARG A 24 -15.95 7.38 -17.46
CA ARG A 24 -16.28 6.02 -17.94
C ARG A 24 -16.37 5.93 -19.46
N GLU A 25 -16.84 6.99 -20.09
CA GLU A 25 -17.02 7.07 -21.55
C GLU A 25 -15.81 7.70 -22.25
N ASP A 26 -14.80 8.14 -21.48
CA ASP A 26 -13.63 8.82 -22.02
C ASP A 26 -12.52 7.81 -22.32
N THR A 27 -12.06 7.83 -23.56
CA THR A 27 -10.92 7.01 -24.03
C THR A 27 -9.59 7.41 -23.37
N CYS A 28 -9.51 8.56 -22.67
CA CYS A 28 -8.27 9.02 -22.04
C CYS A 28 -7.73 8.03 -20.99
N LEU A 29 -8.60 7.27 -20.32
CA LEU A 29 -8.23 6.27 -19.32
C LEU A 29 -7.45 5.08 -19.92
N GLU A 30 -7.61 4.81 -21.23
CA GLU A 30 -6.89 3.73 -21.92
C GLU A 30 -5.37 3.97 -21.88
N ARG A 31 -4.93 5.23 -21.82
CA ARG A 31 -3.50 5.59 -21.76
C ARG A 31 -2.83 5.20 -20.44
N PHE A 32 -3.62 4.95 -19.39
CA PHE A 32 -3.14 4.55 -18.08
C PHE A 32 -3.29 3.04 -17.83
N SER A 33 -4.01 2.33 -18.70
CA SER A 33 -4.14 0.89 -18.60
C SER A 33 -2.89 0.20 -19.13
N SER A 34 -2.43 -0.82 -18.42
CA SER A 34 -1.29 -1.64 -18.85
C SER A 34 -1.71 -2.81 -19.74
N GLY A 35 -0.77 -3.30 -20.56
CA GLY A 35 -0.94 -4.53 -21.33
C GLY A 35 -1.93 -4.41 -22.49
N THR A 36 -2.47 -5.56 -22.91
CA THR A 36 -3.46 -5.62 -23.99
C THR A 36 -4.77 -4.99 -23.55
N ARG A 37 -5.43 -4.27 -24.46
CA ARG A 37 -6.74 -3.69 -24.23
C ARG A 37 -7.78 -4.78 -23.92
N ASP A 38 -8.05 -4.99 -22.65
CA ASP A 38 -9.26 -5.67 -22.15
C ASP A 38 -10.46 -4.78 -22.47
N PRO A 39 -11.64 -5.25 -22.91
CA PRO A 39 -12.85 -4.42 -23.05
C PRO A 39 -13.61 -4.16 -21.73
N SER A 40 -13.35 -4.92 -20.67
CA SER A 40 -14.10 -4.86 -19.40
C SER A 40 -13.41 -4.05 -18.30
N ASN A 41 -12.08 -4.09 -18.23
CA ASN A 41 -11.31 -3.46 -17.15
C ASN A 41 -10.19 -2.55 -17.63
N TYR A 42 -9.83 -1.58 -16.79
CA TYR A 42 -8.51 -0.94 -16.79
C TYR A 42 -7.60 -1.70 -15.82
N THR A 43 -6.31 -1.84 -16.14
CA THR A 43 -5.38 -2.67 -15.37
C THR A 43 -4.03 -1.99 -15.14
N HIS A 44 -3.28 -2.45 -14.14
CA HIS A 44 -1.86 -2.14 -13.95
C HIS A 44 -1.05 -3.40 -13.65
N SER A 45 0.24 -3.41 -14.00
CA SER A 45 1.13 -4.56 -13.78
C SER A 45 1.82 -4.59 -12.40
N LEU A 46 1.60 -3.58 -11.56
CA LEU A 46 2.21 -3.53 -10.22
C LEU A 46 1.61 -4.63 -9.32
N ARG A 47 2.48 -5.36 -8.60
CA ARG A 47 2.07 -6.36 -7.60
C ARG A 47 2.01 -5.71 -6.23
N LEU A 48 0.98 -4.92 -6.01
CA LEU A 48 0.84 -4.14 -4.79
C LEU A 48 0.12 -4.95 -3.72
N ASP A 49 0.57 -4.81 -2.47
CA ASP A 49 -0.13 -5.27 -1.28
C ASP A 49 -0.19 -4.12 -0.28
N SER A 50 -1.27 -4.05 0.49
CA SER A 50 -1.38 -3.04 1.52
C SER A 50 -0.46 -3.38 2.68
N ALA A 51 0.42 -2.45 3.03
CA ALA A 51 1.35 -2.66 4.13
C ALA A 51 0.65 -2.74 5.50
N VAL A 52 -0.57 -2.17 5.61
CA VAL A 52 -1.36 -2.15 6.83
C VAL A 52 -2.67 -2.87 6.59
N GLU A 53 -3.03 -3.79 7.47
CA GLU A 53 -4.36 -4.41 7.44
C GLU A 53 -5.41 -3.41 7.93
N MET A 54 -6.46 -3.22 7.12
CA MET A 54 -7.54 -2.27 7.41
C MET A 54 -8.26 -2.56 8.74
N CYS A 55 -8.26 -3.81 9.19
CA CYS A 55 -8.85 -4.20 10.46
C CYS A 55 -8.10 -3.60 11.67
N ASN A 56 -6.82 -3.23 11.50
CA ASN A 56 -5.96 -2.78 12.59
C ASN A 56 -5.96 -1.25 12.76
N ILE A 57 -6.36 -0.49 11.73
CA ILE A 57 -6.44 0.97 11.77
C ILE A 57 -7.82 1.42 11.28
N PRO A 58 -8.74 1.81 12.17
CA PRO A 58 -10.12 2.12 11.79
C PRO A 58 -10.27 3.42 10.99
N PHE A 59 -9.30 4.34 11.10
CA PHE A 59 -9.26 5.60 10.36
C PHE A 59 -7.85 6.16 10.31
N THR A 60 -7.53 6.85 9.23
CA THR A 60 -6.26 7.58 9.05
C THR A 60 -6.48 9.08 9.15
N ASN A 61 -7.71 9.51 8.89
CA ASN A 61 -8.18 10.87 9.11
C ASN A 61 -9.24 10.90 10.21
N TYR A 62 -9.02 11.75 11.22
CA TYR A 62 -9.93 11.93 12.33
C TYR A 62 -10.22 13.42 12.56
N THR A 63 -11.27 13.90 11.92
CA THR A 63 -11.80 15.26 12.11
C THR A 63 -13.22 15.22 12.68
N LEU A 64 -13.76 16.40 12.99
CA LEU A 64 -15.12 16.53 13.50
C LEU A 64 -16.14 16.07 12.45
N ASP A 65 -15.96 16.52 11.22
CA ASP A 65 -16.92 16.33 10.12
C ASP A 65 -16.63 15.08 9.29
N PHE A 66 -15.42 14.52 9.40
CA PHE A 66 -15.02 13.34 8.64
C PHE A 66 -14.08 12.44 9.45
N LYS A 67 -14.46 11.16 9.52
CA LYS A 67 -13.63 10.07 10.04
C LYS A 67 -13.58 8.97 9.00
N GLY A 68 -12.39 8.62 8.55
CA GLY A 68 -12.25 7.61 7.51
C GLY A 68 -10.82 7.25 7.17
N MET A 69 -10.67 6.19 6.39
CA MET A 69 -9.40 5.73 5.84
C MET A 69 -9.21 6.33 4.45
N ILE A 70 -8.21 7.20 4.34
CA ILE A 70 -7.86 7.89 3.09
C ILE A 70 -6.37 7.77 2.76
N ASP A 71 -5.55 7.38 3.74
CA ASP A 71 -4.11 7.18 3.58
C ASP A 71 -3.83 5.68 3.48
N TYR A 72 -3.04 5.30 2.48
CA TYR A 72 -2.69 3.89 2.23
C TYR A 72 -1.20 3.82 1.88
N ILE A 73 -0.52 2.84 2.45
CA ILE A 73 0.83 2.46 2.02
C ILE A 73 0.70 1.14 1.28
N PHE A 74 1.03 1.14 -0.01
CA PHE A 74 1.18 -0.06 -0.81
C PHE A 74 2.65 -0.35 -1.03
N SER A 75 3.04 -1.61 -0.90
CA SER A 75 4.39 -2.07 -1.23
C SER A 75 4.30 -3.21 -2.24
N THR A 76 5.41 -3.50 -2.92
CA THR A 76 5.53 -4.72 -3.71
C THR A 76 6.21 -5.74 -2.83
N PRO A 77 5.49 -6.74 -2.27
CA PRO A 77 6.08 -7.62 -1.27
C PRO A 77 7.38 -8.21 -1.79
N GLN A 78 7.43 -8.69 -3.03
CA GLN A 78 8.60 -9.34 -3.61
C GLN A 78 9.91 -8.54 -3.42
N SER A 79 9.87 -7.21 -3.56
CA SER A 79 11.05 -6.35 -3.35
C SER A 79 11.14 -5.76 -1.94
N LEU A 80 10.02 -5.49 -1.26
CA LEU A 80 9.99 -4.84 0.04
C LEU A 80 9.43 -5.76 1.12
N ALA A 81 10.27 -6.12 2.09
CA ALA A 81 9.82 -6.83 3.28
C ALA A 81 9.24 -5.84 4.30
N ARG A 82 8.01 -6.09 4.73
CA ARG A 82 7.38 -5.39 5.86
C ARG A 82 8.01 -5.89 7.16
N LEU A 83 8.63 -4.98 7.92
CA LEU A 83 9.22 -5.30 9.23
C LEU A 83 8.22 -5.08 10.37
N GLY A 84 7.38 -4.05 10.26
CA GLY A 84 6.35 -3.72 11.24
C GLY A 84 5.51 -2.53 10.79
N PHE A 85 4.45 -2.23 11.55
CA PHE A 85 3.64 -1.02 11.37
C PHE A 85 3.30 -0.42 12.73
N LEU A 86 3.12 0.91 12.77
CA LEU A 86 2.61 1.58 13.96
C LEU A 86 1.08 1.45 14.01
N GLY A 87 0.55 0.91 15.11
CA GLY A 87 -0.89 0.72 15.29
C GLY A 87 -1.67 2.03 15.47
N ALA A 88 -3.00 1.93 15.48
CA ALA A 88 -3.85 3.06 15.80
C ALA A 88 -3.57 3.59 17.22
N PHE A 89 -3.78 4.91 17.42
CA PHE A 89 -3.74 5.50 18.75
C PHE A 89 -4.77 4.85 19.67
N ASP A 90 -4.42 4.72 20.96
CA ASP A 90 -5.39 4.30 21.97
C ASP A 90 -6.57 5.29 22.00
N SER A 91 -7.75 4.79 21.66
CA SER A 91 -9.00 5.56 21.64
C SER A 91 -9.30 6.25 22.97
N ASN A 92 -8.94 5.65 24.10
CA ASN A 92 -9.13 6.23 25.43
C ASN A 92 -8.20 7.43 25.63
N TRP A 93 -6.94 7.31 25.19
CA TRP A 93 -5.97 8.40 25.27
C TRP A 93 -6.41 9.59 24.41
N VAL A 94 -6.90 9.33 23.19
CA VAL A 94 -7.41 10.38 22.29
C VAL A 94 -8.61 11.11 22.91
N ALA A 95 -9.54 10.36 23.53
CA ALA A 95 -10.71 10.91 24.20
C ALA A 95 -10.32 11.74 25.43
N GLN A 96 -9.43 11.22 26.28
CA GLN A 96 -8.97 11.90 27.50
C GLN A 96 -8.25 13.22 27.19
N ASN A 97 -7.46 13.25 26.11
CA ASN A 97 -6.71 14.44 25.71
C ASN A 97 -7.50 15.42 24.84
N LYS A 98 -8.81 15.16 24.62
CA LYS A 98 -9.71 16.00 23.80
C LYS A 98 -9.10 16.35 22.44
N ILE A 99 -8.42 15.40 21.82
CA ILE A 99 -7.83 15.64 20.49
C ILE A 99 -8.96 15.73 19.47
N ILE A 100 -9.16 16.94 18.94
CA ILE A 100 -10.12 17.24 17.88
C ILE A 100 -9.32 17.59 16.63
N GLY A 101 -9.54 16.87 15.52
CA GLY A 101 -9.00 17.25 14.22
C GLY A 101 -7.49 17.04 14.08
N LYS A 102 -7.03 15.79 14.02
CA LYS A 102 -5.67 15.46 13.61
C LYS A 102 -5.68 14.51 12.42
N LEU A 103 -4.81 14.76 11.45
CA LEU A 103 -4.27 13.69 10.61
C LEU A 103 -3.62 12.70 11.59
N CYS A 104 -4.10 11.46 11.66
CA CYS A 104 -3.46 10.49 12.52
C CYS A 104 -2.05 10.26 11.94
N PRO A 105 -0.95 10.53 12.67
CA PRO A 105 0.41 10.24 12.19
C PRO A 105 0.71 8.72 12.12
N ALA A 106 -0.32 7.86 12.15
CA ALA A 106 -0.19 6.44 12.44
C ALA A 106 0.14 5.57 11.21
N LEU A 107 0.21 6.10 9.99
CA LEU A 107 0.76 5.34 8.86
C LEU A 107 2.26 5.59 8.73
N GLU A 108 3.02 5.05 9.68
CA GLU A 108 4.44 4.79 9.48
C GLU A 108 4.62 3.27 9.36
N VAL A 109 5.18 2.84 8.22
CA VAL A 109 5.53 1.44 7.94
C VAL A 109 7.02 1.40 7.69
N ASP A 110 7.71 0.56 8.45
CA ASP A 110 9.12 0.28 8.20
C ASP A 110 9.25 -0.82 7.13
N VAL A 111 9.93 -0.48 6.04
CA VAL A 111 10.13 -1.35 4.87
C VAL A 111 11.61 -1.44 4.54
N HIS A 112 12.08 -2.67 4.30
CA HIS A 112 13.46 -2.92 3.87
C HIS A 112 13.52 -3.57 2.49
N ASP A 113 14.48 -3.14 1.67
CA ASP A 113 14.75 -3.72 0.36
C ASP A 113 15.32 -5.14 0.51
N ARG A 114 14.56 -6.13 0.04
CA ARG A 114 14.97 -7.54 0.05
C ARG A 114 16.20 -7.79 -0.82
N GLY A 115 16.46 -6.94 -1.82
CA GLY A 115 17.62 -7.04 -2.70
C GLY A 115 18.97 -6.90 -1.98
N LYS A 116 19.01 -6.28 -0.78
CA LYS A 116 20.25 -6.11 -0.02
C LYS A 116 20.62 -7.28 0.89
N PHE A 117 19.73 -8.24 1.09
CA PHE A 117 19.96 -9.36 2.03
C PHE A 117 20.53 -10.63 1.39
N GLN A 118 20.75 -10.66 0.08
CA GLN A 118 21.27 -11.84 -0.63
C GLN A 118 22.80 -11.77 -0.82
N GLY A 119 23.51 -11.50 0.29
CA GLY A 119 24.97 -11.38 0.34
C GLY A 119 25.56 -12.07 1.56
N SER A 120 25.18 -13.32 1.84
CA SER A 120 25.89 -14.13 2.83
C SER A 120 27.23 -14.59 2.24
N HIS A 121 28.27 -13.93 2.71
CA HIS A 121 29.68 -14.21 2.53
C HIS A 121 30.01 -15.67 2.90
N ILE A 122 30.02 -16.59 1.93
CA ILE A 122 30.68 -17.89 2.09
C ILE A 122 32.18 -17.63 1.88
N ARG A 123 32.91 -17.35 2.96
CA ARG A 123 34.37 -17.51 2.96
C ARG A 123 34.65 -19.00 2.86
N THR A 124 34.96 -19.49 1.66
CA THR A 124 35.64 -20.78 1.52
C THR A 124 37.06 -20.63 2.04
N SER A 125 37.29 -21.00 3.30
CA SER A 125 38.63 -21.24 3.82
C SER A 125 39.26 -22.40 3.04
N HIS A 126 40.16 -22.08 2.12
CA HIS A 126 41.10 -23.05 1.58
C HIS A 126 42.25 -23.19 2.60
N PRO A 127 42.53 -24.39 3.15
CA PRO A 127 43.75 -24.60 3.89
C PRO A 127 44.92 -24.73 2.91
N THR A 128 45.82 -23.76 2.94
CA THR A 128 47.15 -23.86 2.35
C THR A 128 47.87 -25.05 2.97
N THR A 129 48.19 -26.07 2.17
CA THR A 129 49.18 -27.08 2.56
C THR A 129 50.40 -26.94 1.67
N PHE A 130 51.52 -26.64 2.33
CA PHE A 130 52.88 -26.67 1.80
C PHE A 130 53.24 -28.07 1.28
N ARG A 131 53.60 -28.18 -0.01
CA ARG A 131 54.85 -28.80 -0.48
C ARG A 131 55.03 -28.58 -1.97
#